data_AF-A0A8D8TJD0-F1
#
_entry.id   AF-A0A8D8TJD0-F1
#
_cell.length_a   1.000
_cell.length_b   1.000
_cell.length_c   1.000
_cell.angle_alpha   90.00
_cell.angle_beta   90.00
_cell.angle_gamma   90.00
#
_symmetry.space_group_name_H-M   'P 1'
#
loop_
_entity.id
_entity.type
_entity.pdbx_description
1 polymer ?
#
loop_
_entity_poly.entity_id
_entity_poly.type
_entity_poly.pdbx_seq_one_letter_code
_entity_poly.pdbx_strand_id
1 'polypeptide(L)'
;MLVEKKTDDDNYVFPSGINLKSETHGGEDVLVFATGPWAHILTGSFEQNFIPVAMSYAARIGPGNQVPLVSGESSLLLSGSQLQTLLMSLGMVVVCKLLKDT
;
A
#
# COMPACT_ATOMS: atom_id res chain seq x y z
N MET A 1 14.90 -15.50 56.20
CA MET A 1 15.87 -15.16 55.14
C MET A 1 15.15 -14.28 54.14
N LEU A 2 15.32 -12.95 54.24
CA LEU A 2 14.79 -12.03 53.23
C LEU A 2 15.85 -11.95 52.13
N VAL A 3 15.60 -12.64 51.02
CA VAL A 3 16.43 -12.48 49.82
C VAL A 3 16.21 -11.04 49.35
N GLU A 4 17.30 -10.27 49.29
CA GLU A 4 17.31 -8.95 48.68
C GLU A 4 16.84 -9.09 47.22
N LYS A 5 15.70 -8.49 46.90
CA LYS A 5 15.18 -8.49 45.53
C LYS A 5 15.92 -7.44 44.73
N LYS A 6 16.82 -7.90 43.87
CA LYS A 6 17.57 -7.07 42.93
C LYS A 6 16.82 -6.97 41.61
N THR A 7 15.88 -6.03 41.52
CA THR A 7 15.03 -5.84 40.33
C THR A 7 15.77 -5.25 39.14
N ASP A 8 16.99 -4.77 39.37
CA ASP A 8 17.95 -4.22 38.41
C ASP A 8 18.87 -5.28 37.79
N ASP A 9 18.78 -6.56 38.19
CA ASP A 9 19.51 -7.66 37.55
C ASP A 9 18.79 -8.08 36.25
N ASP A 10 19.53 -8.17 35.15
CA ASP A 10 19.01 -8.61 33.84
C ASP A 10 18.37 -10.01 33.87
N ASN A 11 18.79 -10.87 34.81
CA ASN A 11 18.26 -12.24 34.97
C ASN A 11 17.11 -12.32 35.98
N TYR A 12 16.67 -11.20 36.56
CA TYR A 12 15.58 -11.19 37.51
C TYR A 12 14.25 -11.50 36.81
N VAL A 13 13.54 -12.53 37.30
CA VAL A 13 12.21 -12.91 36.81
C VAL A 13 11.14 -12.25 37.66
N PHE A 14 10.29 -11.44 37.02
CA PHE A 14 9.15 -10.81 37.68
C PHE A 14 8.11 -11.85 38.13
N PRO A 15 7.38 -11.61 39.23
CA PRO A 15 6.40 -12.57 39.75
C PRO A 15 5.28 -12.84 38.75
N SER A 16 4.86 -14.10 38.64
CA SER A 16 3.73 -14.55 37.83
C SER A 16 2.59 -15.09 38.71
N GLY A 17 1.35 -15.09 38.19
CA GLY A 17 0.21 -15.67 38.90
C GLY A 17 0.22 -17.21 38.94
N ILE A 18 0.91 -17.85 38.00
CA ILE A 18 1.05 -19.30 37.87
C ILE A 18 2.52 -19.65 37.61
N ASN A 19 3.00 -20.72 38.25
CA ASN A 19 4.36 -21.23 38.05
C ASN A 19 4.41 -22.12 36.80
N LEU A 20 4.95 -21.57 35.71
CA LEU A 20 5.22 -22.30 34.48
C LEU A 20 6.71 -22.22 34.18
N LYS A 21 7.24 -23.26 33.50
CA LYS A 21 8.63 -23.25 33.02
C LYS A 21 8.88 -22.16 31.95
N SER A 22 7.83 -21.79 31.22
CA SER A 22 7.81 -20.74 30.21
C SER A 22 6.50 -19.99 30.32
N GLU A 23 6.54 -18.67 30.11
CA GLU A 23 5.34 -17.85 30.00
C GLU A 23 4.54 -18.24 28.74
N THR A 24 3.24 -17.95 28.77
CA THR A 24 2.31 -18.15 27.66
C THR A 24 1.94 -16.81 27.04
N HIS A 25 1.98 -16.71 25.72
CA HIS A 25 1.65 -15.49 24.99
C HIS A 25 0.28 -14.90 25.39
N GLY A 26 0.24 -13.57 25.44
CA GLY A 26 -0.99 -12.79 25.45
C GLY A 26 -1.78 -12.94 24.15
N GLY A 27 -3.09 -12.87 24.25
CA GLY A 27 -4.03 -12.98 23.13
C GLY A 27 -4.71 -11.64 22.79
N GLU A 28 -4.21 -10.54 23.36
CA GLU A 28 -4.70 -9.19 23.10
C GLU A 28 -4.35 -8.67 21.70
N ASP A 29 -5.13 -7.70 21.23
CA ASP A 29 -4.85 -7.01 19.97
C ASP A 29 -3.51 -6.27 20.01
N VAL A 30 -2.77 -6.30 18.89
CA VAL A 30 -1.47 -5.63 18.74
C VAL A 30 -1.56 -4.42 17.82
N LEU A 31 -0.71 -3.42 18.07
CA LEU A 31 -0.65 -2.20 17.26
C LEU A 31 0.02 -2.46 15.90
N VAL A 32 -0.48 -1.80 14.87
CA VAL A 32 0.13 -1.76 13.52
C VAL A 32 0.47 -0.31 13.18
N PHE A 33 1.73 -0.07 12.81
CA PHE A 33 2.21 1.24 12.34
C PHE A 33 2.51 1.16 10.84
N ALA A 34 2.04 2.14 10.07
CA ALA A 34 2.22 2.18 8.62
C ALA A 34 2.59 3.58 8.12
N THR A 35 3.45 3.62 7.10
CA THR A 35 3.83 4.82 6.37
C THR A 35 4.07 4.48 4.89
N GLY A 36 3.85 5.45 3.99
CA GLY A 36 4.00 5.27 2.55
C GLY A 36 2.67 5.16 1.78
N PRO A 37 2.72 4.75 0.50
CA PRO A 37 1.53 4.64 -0.35
C PRO A 37 0.46 3.75 0.30
N TRP A 38 -0.77 4.24 0.33
CA TRP A 38 -1.91 3.55 0.92
C TRP A 38 -1.84 3.29 2.42
N ALA A 39 -0.90 3.86 3.19
CA ALA A 39 -0.84 3.66 4.65
C ALA A 39 -2.15 4.00 5.39
N HIS A 40 -2.95 4.93 4.83
CA HIS A 40 -4.24 5.33 5.38
C HIS A 40 -5.30 4.21 5.43
N ILE A 41 -5.12 3.08 4.73
CA ILE A 41 -6.06 1.95 4.78
C ILE A 41 -5.90 1.10 6.04
N LEU A 42 -4.76 1.19 6.73
CA LEU A 42 -4.48 0.50 7.98
C LEU A 42 -4.92 1.39 9.15
N THR A 43 -6.23 1.54 9.32
CA THR A 43 -6.88 2.36 10.36
C THR A 43 -7.96 1.57 11.07
N GLY A 44 -8.22 1.92 12.34
CA GLY A 44 -9.19 1.22 13.18
C GLY A 44 -8.70 -0.14 13.69
N SER A 45 -9.65 -1.01 14.03
CA SER A 45 -9.39 -2.42 14.39
C SER A 45 -9.73 -3.32 13.20
N PHE A 46 -8.84 -4.24 12.89
CA PHE A 46 -8.96 -5.17 11.77
C PHE A 46 -8.27 -6.49 12.10
N GLU A 47 -8.70 -7.55 11.43
CA GLU A 47 -8.13 -8.89 11.57
C GLU A 47 -6.67 -8.95 11.10
N GLN A 48 -5.82 -9.74 11.77
CA GLN A 48 -4.40 -9.85 11.42
C GLN A 48 -4.17 -10.31 9.96
N ASN A 49 -5.09 -11.11 9.40
CA ASN A 49 -5.03 -11.57 8.01
C ASN A 49 -5.24 -10.43 6.99
N PHE A 50 -5.72 -9.26 7.41
CA PHE A 50 -5.89 -8.10 6.55
C PHE A 50 -4.55 -7.45 6.18
N ILE A 51 -3.52 -7.58 7.03
CA ILE A 51 -2.18 -7.00 6.78
C ILE A 51 -1.63 -7.41 5.40
N PRO A 52 -1.51 -8.70 5.05
CA PRO A 52 -1.02 -9.08 3.72
C PRO A 52 -1.95 -8.66 2.58
N VAL A 53 -3.27 -8.60 2.81
CA VAL A 53 -4.24 -8.13 1.81
C VAL A 53 -4.00 -6.65 1.50
N ALA A 54 -3.90 -5.81 2.53
CA ALA A 54 -3.60 -4.39 2.43
C ALA A 54 -2.26 -4.12 1.73
N MET A 55 -1.22 -4.89 2.08
CA MET A 55 0.09 -4.82 1.42
C MET A 55 0.00 -5.20 -0.06
N SER A 56 -0.71 -6.29 -0.39
CA SER A 56 -0.87 -6.74 -1.78
C SER A 56 -1.59 -5.72 -2.65
N TYR A 57 -2.58 -5.03 -2.08
CA TYR A 57 -3.33 -3.96 -2.72
C TYR A 57 -2.45 -2.73 -3.01
N ALA A 58 -1.67 -2.31 -2.02
CA ALA A 58 -0.76 -1.17 -2.14
C ALA A 58 0.37 -1.42 -3.15
N ALA A 59 0.93 -2.63 -3.16
CA ALA A 59 2.06 -3.00 -4.01
C ALA A 59 1.67 -3.50 -5.42
N ARG A 60 0.37 -3.64 -5.72
CA ARG A 60 -0.14 -4.21 -7.00
C ARG A 60 0.43 -5.61 -7.28
N ILE A 61 0.49 -6.47 -6.26
CA ILE A 61 0.98 -7.85 -6.38
C ILE A 61 -0.09 -8.86 -6.03
N GLY A 62 -0.04 -10.04 -6.66
CA GLY A 62 -0.96 -11.14 -6.36
C GLY A 62 -2.43 -10.75 -6.53
N PRO A 63 -3.34 -11.22 -5.65
CA PRO A 63 -4.76 -10.88 -5.69
C PRO A 63 -5.05 -9.36 -5.63
N GLY A 64 -4.17 -8.58 -4.98
CA GLY A 64 -4.32 -7.12 -4.88
C GLY A 64 -4.22 -6.38 -6.23
N ASN A 65 -3.62 -6.99 -7.25
CA ASN A 65 -3.60 -6.43 -8.59
C ASN A 65 -4.97 -6.47 -9.29
N GLN A 66 -5.84 -7.39 -8.87
CA GLN A 66 -7.17 -7.58 -9.49
C GLN A 66 -8.20 -6.59 -8.96
N VAL A 67 -7.93 -5.92 -7.83
CA VAL A 67 -8.83 -4.91 -7.27
C VAL A 67 -8.69 -3.63 -8.09
N PRO A 68 -9.77 -3.19 -8.80
CA PRO A 68 -9.74 -1.96 -9.55
C PRO A 68 -9.48 -0.81 -8.59
N LEU A 69 -8.40 -0.07 -8.82
CA LEU A 69 -8.31 1.27 -8.23
C LEU A 69 -9.31 2.12 -8.99
N VAL A 70 -10.06 2.97 -8.30
CA VAL A 70 -10.57 4.19 -8.93
C VAL A 70 -9.33 5.05 -9.18
N SER A 71 -8.55 4.65 -10.18
CA SER A 71 -7.49 5.46 -10.74
C SER A 71 -8.17 6.30 -11.79
N GLY A 72 -8.27 7.61 -11.54
CA GLY A 72 -8.71 8.61 -12.51
C GLY A 72 -7.71 8.75 -13.68
N GLU A 73 -7.31 7.62 -14.23
CA GLU A 73 -6.52 7.52 -15.44
C GLU A 73 -7.49 7.88 -16.56
N SER A 74 -7.50 9.15 -16.94
CA SER A 74 -7.94 9.52 -18.28
C SER A 74 -6.93 8.93 -19.26
N SER A 75 -6.99 7.61 -19.45
CA SER A 75 -6.28 6.92 -20.52
C SER A 75 -6.92 7.42 -21.80
N LEU A 76 -6.31 8.46 -22.38
CA LEU A 76 -6.57 8.96 -23.71
C LEU A 76 -6.18 7.82 -24.66
N LEU A 77 -7.05 6.83 -24.80
CA LEU A 77 -6.95 5.76 -25.78
C LEU A 77 -7.24 6.39 -27.13
N LEU A 78 -6.25 7.10 -27.65
CA LEU A 78 -6.28 7.55 -29.03
C LEU A 78 -6.14 6.30 -29.89
N SER A 79 -7.27 5.74 -30.32
CA SER A 79 -7.29 4.65 -31.30
C SER A 79 -6.41 5.06 -32.48
N GLY A 80 -5.64 4.13 -33.05
CA GLY A 80 -4.68 4.44 -34.12
C GLY A 80 -5.27 5.23 -35.30
N SER A 81 -6.58 5.13 -35.52
CA SER A 81 -7.33 5.95 -36.48
C SER A 81 -7.29 7.46 -36.20
N GLN A 82 -7.30 7.86 -34.93
CA GLN A 82 -7.35 9.25 -34.50
C GLN A 82 -6.00 9.97 -34.67
N LEU A 83 -4.88 9.26 -34.51
CA LEU A 83 -3.55 9.81 -34.80
C LEU A 83 -3.38 10.08 -36.31
N GLN A 84 -3.92 9.19 -37.16
CA GLN A 84 -3.93 9.37 -38.61
C GLN A 84 -4.75 10.60 -39.02
N THR A 85 -5.95 10.82 -38.47
CA THR A 85 -6.76 12.01 -38.79
C THR A 85 -6.12 13.31 -38.30
N LEU A 86 -5.43 13.30 -37.15
CA LEU A 86 -4.70 14.48 -36.67
C LEU A 86 -3.51 14.82 -37.58
N LEU A 87 -2.73 13.83 -38.00
CA LEU A 87 -1.62 14.02 -38.95
C LEU A 87 -2.09 14.53 -40.32
N MET A 88 -3.20 13.99 -40.83
CA MET A 88 -3.76 14.41 -42.11
C MET A 88 -4.37 15.82 -42.04
N SER A 89 -4.98 16.20 -40.92
CA SER A 89 -5.53 17.55 -40.73
C SER A 89 -4.45 18.62 -40.55
N LEU A 90 -3.38 18.35 -39.78
CA LEU A 90 -2.24 19.26 -39.69
C LEU A 90 -1.52 19.38 -41.05
N GLY A 91 -1.35 18.28 -41.78
CA GLY A 91 -0.78 18.28 -43.12
C GLY A 91 -1.57 19.15 -44.10
N MET A 92 -2.91 19.05 -44.09
CA MET A 92 -3.76 19.92 -44.91
C MET A 92 -3.64 21.39 -44.53
N VAL A 93 -3.53 21.73 -43.25
CA VAL A 93 -3.35 23.13 -42.81
C VAL A 93 -1.98 23.68 -43.25
N VAL A 94 -0.91 22.89 -43.15
CA VAL A 94 0.43 23.28 -43.61
C VAL A 94 0.45 23.46 -45.13
N VAL A 95 -0.13 22.52 -45.89
CA VAL A 95 -0.25 22.64 -47.35
C VAL A 95 -1.10 23.85 -47.75
N CYS A 96 -2.24 24.07 -47.09
CA CYS A 96 -3.08 25.26 -47.34
C CYS A 96 -2.35 26.56 -47.01
N LYS A 97 -1.47 26.59 -46.01
CA LYS A 97 -0.64 27.75 -45.67
C LYS A 97 0.40 28.01 -46.75
N LEU A 98 1.14 26.97 -47.15
CA LEU A 98 2.18 27.04 -48.18
C LEU A 98 1.64 27.43 -49.57
N LEU A 99 0.45 26.94 -49.94
CA LEU A 99 -0.21 27.29 -51.21
C LEU A 99 -0.75 28.73 -51.23
N LYS A 100 -0.89 29.38 -50.07
CA LYS A 100 -1.37 30.75 -49.95
C LYS A 100 -0.25 31.79 -49.90
N ASP A 101 0.98 31.32 -49.70
CA ASP A 101 2.21 32.10 -49.64
C ASP A 101 3.01 32.08 -50.97
N THR A 102 2.46 31.49 -52.05
CA THR A 102 2.98 31.55 -53.44
C THR A 102 2.03 32.37 -54.31
#